data_AF-A0A3M7TMA0-F1
#
_entry.id   AF-A0A3M7TMA0-F1
#
_cell.length_a   1.000
_cell.length_b   1.000
_cell.length_c   1.000
_cell.angle_alpha   90.00
_cell.angle_beta   90.00
_cell.angle_gamma   90.00
#
_symmetry.space_group_name_H-M   'P 1'
#
loop_
_entity.id
_entity.type
_entity.pdbx_description
1 polymer ?
#
loop_
_entity_poly.entity_id
_entity_poly.type
_entity_poly.pdbx_seq_one_letter_code
_entity_poly.pdbx_strand_id
1 'polypeptide(L)'
;MKKEALQFFTMASVTITFFTGLISLVIVGIWGIGSNLVQIESGYSVMLFALATFGWLIPLQLLSLIRMLPVQRRPLRIVFPYVESLFQIGVFVLYLIGLNTAITSVNFTNIGMVTFAAAMVIMAKVVFAKMNEYARKLRKKNLEESLSRD
;
A
#
# COMPACT_ATOMS: atom_id res chain seq x y z
N MET A 1 29.02 -6.41 -9.93
CA MET A 1 27.81 -6.08 -10.73
C MET A 1 26.74 -7.17 -10.79
N LYS A 2 27.00 -8.44 -11.16
CA LYS A 2 25.94 -9.47 -11.26
C LYS A 2 25.26 -9.83 -9.92
N LYS A 3 26.01 -9.85 -8.81
CA LYS A 3 25.50 -10.29 -7.49
C LYS A 3 24.54 -9.29 -6.84
N GLU A 4 24.85 -7.99 -6.93
CA GLU A 4 24.02 -6.90 -6.39
C GLU A 4 22.71 -6.75 -7.19
N ALA A 5 22.79 -6.82 -8.53
CA ALA A 5 21.61 -6.82 -9.38
C ALA A 5 20.69 -8.01 -9.06
N LEU A 6 21.26 -9.22 -8.93
CA LEU A 6 20.51 -10.42 -8.57
C LEU A 6 19.85 -10.29 -7.19
N GLN A 7 20.58 -9.76 -6.19
CA GLN A 7 20.03 -9.51 -4.86
C GLN A 7 18.87 -8.52 -4.90
N PHE A 8 19.00 -7.43 -5.67
CA PHE A 8 17.93 -6.46 -5.86
C PHE A 8 16.68 -7.09 -6.49
N PHE A 9 16.82 -7.83 -7.60
CA PHE A 9 15.70 -8.50 -8.26
C PHE A 9 15.03 -9.54 -7.35
N THR A 10 15.83 -10.29 -6.59
CA THR A 10 15.31 -11.29 -5.66
C THR A 10 14.51 -10.61 -4.55
N MET A 11 15.06 -9.54 -3.96
CA MET A 11 14.38 -8.78 -2.91
C MET A 11 13.10 -8.11 -3.41
N ALA A 12 13.13 -7.54 -4.63
CA ALA A 12 11.96 -6.96 -5.27
C ALA A 12 10.87 -8.01 -5.52
N SER A 13 11.25 -9.17 -6.09
CA SER A 13 10.33 -10.28 -6.34
C SER A 13 9.66 -10.77 -5.05
N VAL A 14 10.46 -11.04 -4.00
CA VAL A 14 9.94 -11.46 -2.69
C VAL A 14 8.98 -10.42 -2.11
N THR A 15 9.31 -9.13 -2.25
CA THR A 15 8.46 -8.04 -1.76
C THR A 15 7.13 -8.00 -2.49
N ILE A 16 7.14 -8.10 -3.83
CA ILE A 16 5.93 -8.13 -4.65
C ILE A 16 5.08 -9.33 -4.27
N THR A 17 5.66 -10.55 -4.25
CA THR A 17 4.93 -11.76 -3.90
C THR A 17 4.33 -11.69 -2.49
N PHE A 18 5.08 -11.16 -1.52
CA PHE A 18 4.60 -10.99 -0.15
C PHE A 18 3.38 -10.06 -0.10
N PHE A 19 3.47 -8.86 -0.68
CA PHE A 19 2.36 -7.92 -0.65
C PHE A 19 1.16 -8.38 -1.47
N THR A 20 1.38 -8.96 -2.65
CA THR A 20 0.30 -9.55 -3.45
C THR A 20 -0.40 -10.66 -2.66
N GLY A 21 0.35 -11.56 -2.02
CA GLY A 21 -0.22 -12.63 -1.18
C GLY A 21 -1.00 -12.09 0.02
N LEU A 22 -0.51 -11.03 0.65
CA LEU A 22 -1.18 -10.38 1.78
C LEU A 22 -2.50 -9.72 1.34
N ILE A 23 -2.52 -9.04 0.18
CA ILE A 23 -3.75 -8.49 -0.39
C ILE A 23 -4.74 -9.61 -0.76
N SER A 24 -4.27 -10.69 -1.39
CA SER A 24 -5.12 -11.86 -1.69
C SER A 24 -5.73 -12.46 -0.41
N LEU A 25 -4.97 -12.53 0.68
CA LEU A 25 -5.48 -12.97 1.98
C LEU A 25 -6.59 -12.07 2.51
N VAL A 26 -6.52 -10.75 2.32
CA VAL A 26 -7.62 -9.84 2.68
C VAL A 26 -8.86 -10.14 1.86
N ILE A 27 -8.72 -10.31 0.55
CA ILE A 27 -9.85 -10.61 -0.35
C ILE A 27 -10.54 -11.91 0.07
N VAL A 28 -9.76 -12.98 0.28
CA VAL A 28 -10.27 -14.27 0.74
C VAL A 28 -10.85 -14.18 2.15
N GLY A 29 -10.26 -13.35 3.03
CA GLY A 29 -10.79 -13.09 4.37
C GLY A 29 -12.17 -12.42 4.34
N ILE A 30 -12.36 -11.42 3.48
CA ILE A 30 -13.68 -10.77 3.30
C ILE A 30 -14.69 -11.77 2.72
N TRP A 31 -14.26 -12.59 1.76
CA TRP A 31 -15.09 -13.67 1.22
C TRP A 31 -15.52 -14.67 2.30
N GLY A 32 -14.60 -15.06 3.19
CA GLY A 32 -14.87 -15.96 4.31
C GLY A 32 -15.82 -15.40 5.37
N ILE A 33 -15.87 -14.07 5.54
CA ILE A 33 -16.84 -13.39 6.42
C ILE A 33 -18.25 -13.41 5.81
N GLY A 34 -18.35 -13.37 4.47
CA GLY A 34 -19.62 -13.52 3.78
C GLY A 34 -19.45 -13.65 2.27
N SER A 35 -19.93 -14.76 1.71
CA SER A 35 -19.89 -15.05 0.27
C SER A 35 -20.68 -14.04 -0.57
N ASN A 36 -21.57 -13.27 0.06
CA ASN A 36 -22.34 -12.21 -0.59
C ASN A 36 -21.57 -10.91 -0.73
N LEU A 37 -20.43 -10.74 -0.04
CA LEU A 37 -19.64 -9.51 -0.08
C LEU A 37 -18.71 -9.46 -1.29
N VAL A 38 -18.16 -10.61 -1.67
CA VAL A 38 -17.23 -10.78 -2.79
C VAL A 38 -17.58 -12.07 -3.50
N GLN A 39 -17.75 -12.04 -4.81
CA GLN A 39 -17.87 -13.25 -5.63
C GLN A 39 -16.53 -13.52 -6.29
N ILE A 40 -15.99 -14.72 -6.04
CA ILE A 40 -14.69 -15.14 -6.55
C ILE A 40 -14.93 -16.35 -7.46
N GLU A 41 -14.67 -16.19 -8.76
CA GLU A 41 -14.80 -17.29 -9.72
C GLU A 41 -13.53 -18.17 -9.75
N SER A 42 -12.36 -17.56 -9.52
CA SER A 42 -11.08 -18.26 -9.59
C SER A 42 -10.03 -17.64 -8.67
N GLY A 43 -9.22 -18.48 -8.03
CA GLY A 43 -8.07 -18.03 -7.22
C GLY A 43 -7.01 -17.30 -8.04
N TYR A 44 -6.89 -17.61 -9.34
CA TYR A 44 -5.99 -16.88 -10.24
C TYR A 44 -6.45 -15.42 -10.42
N SER A 45 -7.76 -15.20 -10.52
CA SER A 45 -8.34 -13.86 -10.62
C SER A 45 -8.10 -13.04 -9.35
N VAL A 46 -8.11 -13.68 -8.17
CA VAL A 46 -7.76 -13.03 -6.90
C VAL A 46 -6.30 -12.58 -6.89
N MET A 47 -5.38 -13.40 -7.40
CA MET A 47 -3.98 -13.00 -7.52
C MET A 47 -3.80 -11.84 -8.50
N LEU A 48 -4.47 -11.87 -9.66
CA LEU A 48 -4.42 -10.78 -10.63
C LEU A 48 -4.99 -9.48 -10.05
N PHE A 49 -6.13 -9.55 -9.38
CA PHE A 49 -6.74 -8.40 -8.71
C PHE A 49 -5.80 -7.82 -7.64
N ALA A 50 -5.20 -8.70 -6.83
CA ALA A 50 -4.24 -8.31 -5.81
C ALA A 50 -2.97 -7.67 -6.39
N LEU A 51 -2.46 -8.21 -7.50
CA LEU A 51 -1.29 -7.69 -8.19
C LEU A 51 -1.56 -6.33 -8.83
N ALA A 52 -2.73 -6.17 -9.46
CA ALA A 52 -3.15 -4.89 -10.00
C ALA A 52 -3.35 -3.84 -8.89
N THR A 53 -3.98 -4.24 -7.77
CA THR A 53 -4.10 -3.40 -6.56
C THR A 53 -2.73 -2.99 -6.01
N PHE A 54 -1.76 -3.92 -5.98
CA PHE A 54 -0.39 -3.63 -5.58
C PHE A 54 0.30 -2.65 -6.54
N GLY A 55 0.13 -2.82 -7.85
CA GLY A 55 0.69 -1.93 -8.87
C GLY A 55 0.27 -0.46 -8.66
N TRP A 56 -0.92 -0.24 -8.10
CA TRP A 56 -1.41 1.09 -7.76
C TRP A 56 -0.73 1.74 -6.55
N LEU A 57 -0.02 0.98 -5.72
CA LEU A 57 0.76 1.54 -4.61
C LEU A 57 1.95 2.39 -5.12
N ILE A 58 2.42 2.16 -6.36
CA ILE A 58 3.55 2.89 -6.94
C ILE A 58 3.22 4.37 -7.21
N PRO A 59 2.12 4.72 -7.94
CA PRO A 59 1.68 6.12 -8.06
C PRO A 59 1.44 6.81 -6.72
N LEU A 60 0.87 6.08 -5.75
CA LEU A 60 0.62 6.61 -4.39
C LEU A 60 1.93 6.99 -3.67
N GLN A 61 2.99 6.19 -3.82
CA GLN A 61 4.30 6.48 -3.25
C GLN A 61 4.99 7.67 -3.96
N LEU A 62 4.81 7.83 -5.27
CA LEU A 62 5.36 8.98 -6.01
C LEU A 62 4.77 10.32 -5.52
N LEU A 63 3.48 10.37 -5.21
CA LEU A 63 2.86 11.56 -4.59
C LEU A 63 3.48 11.87 -3.22
N SER A 64 3.76 10.85 -2.42
CA SER A 64 4.40 11.05 -1.11
C SER A 64 5.84 11.58 -1.20
N LEU A 65 6.55 11.29 -2.30
CA LEU A 65 7.89 11.85 -2.56
C LEU A 65 7.83 13.37 -2.85
N ILE A 66 6.77 13.84 -3.52
CA ILE A 66 6.57 15.27 -3.79
C ILE A 66 6.47 16.07 -2.48
N ARG A 67 5.98 15.45 -1.41
CA ARG A 67 5.91 16.04 -0.06
C ARG A 67 7.28 16.32 0.58
N MET A 68 8.36 15.68 0.12
CA MET A 68 9.72 15.99 0.59
C MET A 68 10.25 17.33 0.07
N LEU A 69 9.59 17.96 -0.91
CA LEU A 69 9.99 19.26 -1.43
C LEU A 69 9.64 20.37 -0.42
N PRO A 70 10.62 21.18 0.04
CA PRO A 70 10.44 22.15 1.13
C PRO A 70 9.77 23.46 0.68
N VAL A 71 8.57 23.39 0.08
CA VAL A 71 7.92 24.55 -0.57
C VAL A 71 6.83 25.23 0.29
N GLN A 72 6.43 24.65 1.44
CA GLN A 72 5.16 25.04 2.09
C GLN A 72 5.29 25.90 3.37
N ARG A 73 4.45 26.95 3.45
CA ARG A 73 4.26 27.86 4.61
C ARG A 73 3.64 27.12 5.83
N ARG A 74 3.84 27.62 7.07
CA ARG A 74 3.44 26.97 8.35
C ARG A 74 2.03 26.34 8.39
N PRO A 75 0.93 27.03 8.00
CA PRO A 75 -0.41 26.43 8.09
C PRO A 75 -0.62 25.30 7.05
N LEU A 76 -0.05 25.46 5.86
CA LEU A 76 -0.14 24.47 4.78
C LEU A 76 0.58 23.17 5.14
N ARG A 77 1.68 23.24 5.90
CA ARG A 77 2.40 22.05 6.39
C ARG A 77 1.54 21.13 7.28
N ILE A 78 0.55 21.69 7.99
CA ILE A 78 -0.33 20.93 8.90
C ILE A 78 -1.49 20.31 8.11
N VAL A 79 -2.10 21.06 7.19
CA VAL A 79 -3.32 20.64 6.46
C VAL A 79 -3.02 19.75 5.25
N PHE A 80 -1.94 20.06 4.52
CA PHE A 80 -1.56 19.34 3.30
C PHE A 80 -1.47 17.81 3.46
N PRO A 81 -0.90 17.26 4.55
CA PRO A 81 -0.90 15.81 4.82
C PRO A 81 -2.28 15.14 4.79
N TYR A 82 -3.29 15.82 5.33
CA TYR A 82 -4.63 15.28 5.44
C TYR A 82 -5.36 15.35 4.10
N VAL A 83 -5.21 16.47 3.38
CA VAL A 83 -5.77 16.66 2.03
C VAL A 83 -5.16 15.68 1.04
N GLU A 84 -3.84 15.49 1.09
CA GLU A 84 -3.13 14.49 0.29
C GLU A 84 -3.67 13.09 0.59
N SER A 85 -3.78 12.70 1.87
CA SER A 85 -4.31 11.39 2.22
C SER A 85 -5.76 11.20 1.75
N LEU A 86 -6.61 12.21 1.84
CA LEU A 86 -7.99 12.15 1.34
C LEU A 86 -8.02 12.00 -0.18
N PHE A 87 -7.19 12.77 -0.90
CA PHE A 87 -7.06 12.66 -2.35
C PHE A 87 -6.57 11.27 -2.76
N GLN A 88 -5.54 10.75 -2.09
CA GLN A 88 -5.01 9.41 -2.31
C GLN A 88 -6.07 8.32 -2.09
N ILE A 89 -6.85 8.42 -1.00
CA ILE A 89 -7.95 7.48 -0.72
C ILE A 89 -9.03 7.59 -1.81
N GLY A 90 -9.43 8.81 -2.19
CA GLY A 90 -10.45 9.02 -3.21
C GLY A 90 -10.05 8.44 -4.57
N VAL A 91 -8.83 8.74 -5.00
CA VAL A 91 -8.26 8.20 -6.25
C VAL A 91 -8.13 6.67 -6.18
N PHE A 92 -7.73 6.12 -5.03
CA PHE A 92 -7.65 4.68 -4.84
C PHE A 92 -9.02 3.99 -4.92
N VAL A 93 -10.06 4.57 -4.33
CA VAL A 93 -11.43 4.03 -4.43
C VAL A 93 -11.93 4.06 -5.87
N LEU A 94 -11.73 5.16 -6.60
CA LEU A 94 -12.08 5.24 -8.02
C LEU A 94 -11.34 4.19 -8.86
N TYR A 95 -10.06 3.97 -8.55
CA TYR A 95 -9.28 2.92 -9.18
C TYR A 95 -9.85 1.52 -8.90
N LEU A 96 -10.21 1.21 -7.65
CA LEU A 96 -10.83 -0.06 -7.28
C LEU A 96 -12.17 -0.29 -7.99
N ILE A 97 -12.98 0.77 -8.14
CA ILE A 97 -14.22 0.69 -8.92
C ILE A 97 -13.90 0.30 -10.37
N GLY A 98 -12.92 0.97 -10.99
CA GLY A 98 -12.47 0.64 -12.34
C GLY A 98 -11.96 -0.81 -12.46
N LEU A 99 -11.20 -1.27 -11.46
CA LEU A 99 -10.66 -2.62 -11.41
C LEU A 99 -11.75 -3.68 -11.27
N ASN A 100 -12.77 -3.41 -10.44
CA ASN A 100 -13.95 -4.28 -10.28
C ASN A 100 -14.76 -4.39 -11.58
N THR A 101 -14.80 -3.32 -12.39
CA THR A 101 -15.45 -3.38 -13.71
C THR A 101 -14.61 -4.08 -14.78
N ALA A 102 -13.27 -4.02 -14.68
CA ALA A 102 -12.37 -4.62 -15.65
C ALA A 102 -12.13 -6.12 -15.40
N ILE A 103 -12.09 -6.54 -14.13
CA ILE A 103 -11.86 -7.93 -13.72
C ILE A 103 -13.17 -8.49 -13.16
N THR A 104 -14.07 -8.90 -14.05
CA THR A 104 -15.41 -9.39 -13.69
C THR A 104 -15.41 -10.69 -12.88
N SER A 105 -14.31 -11.45 -12.90
CA SER A 105 -14.14 -12.70 -12.18
C SER A 105 -13.88 -12.54 -10.66
N VAL A 106 -13.68 -11.30 -10.21
CA VAL A 106 -13.71 -10.92 -8.79
C VAL A 106 -14.67 -9.74 -8.65
N ASN A 107 -15.91 -10.03 -8.26
CA ASN A 107 -16.94 -9.01 -8.17
C ASN A 107 -17.25 -8.66 -6.71
N PHE A 108 -16.90 -7.44 -6.32
CA PHE A 108 -17.24 -6.88 -5.02
C PHE A 108 -18.61 -6.23 -5.06
N THR A 109 -19.43 -6.52 -4.06
CA THR A 109 -20.57 -5.64 -3.74
C THR A 109 -20.08 -4.29 -3.23
N ASN A 110 -20.95 -3.28 -3.21
CA ASN A 110 -20.60 -1.96 -2.67
C ASN A 110 -20.06 -2.06 -1.23
N ILE A 111 -20.68 -2.91 -0.39
CA ILE A 111 -20.24 -3.13 0.99
C ILE A 111 -18.89 -3.86 1.03
N GLY A 112 -18.71 -4.89 0.20
CA GLY A 112 -17.44 -5.61 0.08
C GLY A 112 -16.29 -4.71 -0.37
N MET A 113 -16.55 -3.82 -1.33
CA MET A 113 -15.58 -2.87 -1.86
C MET A 113 -15.18 -1.82 -0.81
N VAL A 114 -16.15 -1.27 -0.08
CA VAL A 114 -15.87 -0.34 1.03
C VAL A 114 -15.05 -1.02 2.13
N THR A 115 -15.42 -2.25 2.48
CA THR A 115 -14.69 -3.06 3.48
C THR A 115 -13.26 -3.33 3.04
N PHE A 116 -13.07 -3.71 1.78
CA PHE A 116 -11.75 -3.94 1.19
C PHE A 116 -10.91 -2.66 1.17
N ALA A 117 -11.47 -1.54 0.69
CA ALA A 117 -10.78 -0.27 0.66
C ALA A 117 -10.38 0.20 2.07
N ALA A 118 -11.26 0.06 3.06
CA ALA A 118 -10.96 0.39 4.44
C ALA A 118 -9.82 -0.49 5.01
N ALA A 119 -9.87 -1.80 4.77
CA ALA A 119 -8.82 -2.73 5.19
C ALA A 119 -7.46 -2.35 4.57
N MET A 120 -7.44 -2.03 3.28
CA MET A 120 -6.23 -1.59 2.58
C MET A 120 -5.67 -0.28 3.13
N VAL A 121 -6.52 0.71 3.42
CA VAL A 121 -6.10 1.99 4.01
C VAL A 121 -5.53 1.79 5.42
N ILE A 122 -6.18 0.97 6.25
CA ILE A 122 -5.68 0.64 7.59
C ILE A 122 -4.32 -0.06 7.48
N MET A 123 -4.20 -1.06 6.63
CA MET A 123 -2.96 -1.80 6.42
C MET A 123 -1.83 -0.87 5.96
N ALA A 124 -2.09 0.00 4.99
CA ALA A 124 -1.12 0.99 4.55
C ALA A 124 -0.66 1.88 5.71
N LYS A 125 -1.58 2.38 6.54
CA LYS A 125 -1.25 3.18 7.73
C LYS A 125 -0.40 2.41 8.74
N VAL A 126 -0.70 1.13 9.00
CA VAL A 126 0.09 0.29 9.90
C VAL A 126 1.51 0.10 9.36
N VAL A 127 1.65 -0.19 8.05
CA VAL A 127 2.95 -0.35 7.40
C VAL A 127 3.75 0.96 7.49
N PHE A 128 3.14 2.10 7.15
CA PHE A 128 3.79 3.41 7.27
C PHE A 128 4.18 3.76 8.71
N ALA A 129 3.34 3.44 9.70
CA ALA A 129 3.65 3.67 11.11
C ALA A 129 4.87 2.86 11.55
N LYS A 130 4.92 1.57 11.20
CA LYS A 130 6.06 0.70 11.51
C LYS A 130 7.32 1.16 10.80
N MET A 131 7.25 1.50 9.51
CA MET A 131 8.39 2.03 8.76
C MET A 131 8.95 3.30 9.40
N ASN A 132 8.08 4.23 9.83
CA ASN A 132 8.50 5.44 10.52
C ASN A 132 9.15 5.16 11.88
N GLU A 133 8.63 4.17 12.62
CA GLU A 133 9.23 3.73 13.89
C GLU A 133 10.65 3.17 13.67
N TYR A 134 10.81 2.30 12.67
CA TYR A 134 12.12 1.75 12.28
C TYR A 134 13.08 2.86 11.81
N ALA A 135 12.62 3.79 10.97
CA ALA A 135 13.43 4.89 10.47
C ALA A 135 13.91 5.81 11.61
N ARG A 136 13.06 6.06 12.62
CA ARG A 136 13.44 6.84 13.81
C ARG A 136 14.48 6.10 14.66
N LYS A 137 14.30 4.79 14.88
CA LYS A 137 15.26 3.95 15.61
C LYS A 137 16.63 3.93 14.93
N LEU A 138 16.65 3.78 13.60
CA LEU A 138 17.89 3.76 12.82
C LEU A 138 18.62 5.11 12.89
N ARG A 139 17.89 6.22 12.75
CA ARG A 139 18.48 7.57 12.89
C ARG A 139 19.07 7.79 14.28
N LYS A 140 18.36 7.36 15.33
CA LYS A 140 18.85 7.47 16.71
C LYS A 140 20.14 6.67 16.91
N LYS A 141 20.19 5.43 16.43
CA LYS A 141 21.39 4.58 16.51
C LYS A 141 22.59 5.21 15.78
N ASN A 142 22.38 5.73 14.57
CA ASN A 142 23.45 6.38 13.81
C ASN A 142 23.97 7.65 14.50
N LEU A 143 23.08 8.41 15.16
CA LEU A 143 23.45 9.58 15.97
C LEU A 143 24.29 9.20 17.20
N GLU A 144 23.88 8.15 17.93
CA GLU A 144 24.63 7.62 19.08
C GLU A 144 26.02 7.10 18.66
N GLU A 145 26.11 6.38 17.54
CA GLU A 145 27.39 5.92 16.98
C GLU A 145 28.30 7.10 16.59
N SER A 146 27.75 8.17 15.99
CA SER A 146 28.55 9.37 15.66
C SER A 146 29.06 10.12 16.89
N LEU A 147 28.26 10.22 17.95
CA LEU A 147 28.65 10.90 19.20
C LEU A 147 29.64 10.08 20.05
N SER A 148 29.69 8.75 19.87
CA SER A 148 30.64 7.88 20.57
C SER A 148 32.03 7.82 19.94
N ARG A 149 32.19 8.43 18.75
CA ARG A 149 33.45 8.48 17.99
C ARG A 149 34.20 9.80 18.14
N ASP A 150 33.57 10.81 18.73
CA ASP A 150 34.17 12.08 19.15
C ASP A 150 34.53 12.04 20.64
#